data_AF-A0A4R8DD77-F1
#
_entry.id   AF-A0A4R8DD77-F1
#
_cell.length_a   1.000
_cell.length_b   1.000
_cell.length_c   1.000
_cell.angle_alpha   90.00
_cell.angle_beta   90.00
_cell.angle_gamma   90.00
#
_symmetry.space_group_name_H-M   'P 1'
#
loop_
_entity.id
_entity.type
_entity.pdbx_description
1 polymer ?
#
loop_
_entity_poly.entity_id
_entity_poly.type
_entity_poly.pdbx_seq_one_letter_code
_entity_poly.pdbx_strand_id
1 'polypeptide(L)' 'MPTANIRQKLHNFIDTIEDKRVKAIYTLFEDEIEQEGDWWDELPVEVQKEVDQALAELDKGKGIPHEQVMKKYKKWFTR' A
#
# COMPACT_ATOMS: atom_id res chain seq x y z
N MET A 1 24.81 5.16 -12.99
CA MET A 1 23.81 4.06 -12.98
C MET A 1 22.44 4.67 -12.84
N PRO A 2 21.40 4.16 -13.54
CA PRO A 2 20.02 4.58 -13.31
C PRO A 2 19.59 4.30 -11.87
N THR A 3 18.83 5.20 -11.27
CA THR A 3 18.28 5.05 -9.91
C THR A 3 17.39 3.81 -9.76
N ALA A 4 16.71 3.40 -10.84
CA ALA A 4 15.97 2.14 -10.90
C ALA A 4 16.85 0.91 -10.58
N ASN A 5 18.09 0.88 -11.10
CA ASN A 5 19.02 -0.22 -10.85
C ASN A 5 19.53 -0.23 -9.40
N ILE A 6 19.58 0.94 -8.76
CA ILE A 6 19.98 1.06 -7.35
C ILE A 6 18.85 0.53 -6.45
N ARG A 7 17.60 0.92 -6.73
CA ARG A 7 16.41 0.39 -6.02
C ARG A 7 16.30 -1.12 -6.09
N GLN A 8 16.47 -1.72 -7.28
CA GLN A 8 16.41 -3.17 -7.42
C GLN A 8 17.49 -3.89 -6.60
N LYS A 9 18.71 -3.34 -6.58
CA LYS A 9 19.81 -3.91 -5.79
C LYS A 9 19.56 -3.80 -4.28
N LEU A 10 18.97 -2.70 -3.82
CA LEU A 10 18.60 -2.50 -2.42
C LEU A 10 17.50 -3.48 -1.99
N HIS A 11 16.44 -3.66 -2.79
CA HIS A 11 15.40 -4.65 -2.51
C HIS A 11 15.98 -6.06 -2.35
N ASN A 12 16.74 -6.52 -3.34
CA ASN A 12 17.36 -7.86 -3.28
C ASN A 12 18.30 -8.02 -2.08
N PHE A 13 19.00 -6.95 -1.69
CA PHE A 13 19.86 -6.96 -0.51
C PHE A 13 19.05 -7.08 0.78
N ILE A 14 17.99 -6.27 0.95
CA ILE A 14 17.14 -6.30 2.14
C ILE A 14 16.47 -7.68 2.31
N ASP A 15 16.04 -8.30 1.22
CA ASP A 15 15.37 -9.61 1.23
C ASP A 15 16.28 -10.77 1.68
N THR A 16 17.61 -10.59 1.67
CA THR A 16 18.58 -11.68 1.88
C THR A 16 19.46 -11.52 3.12
N ILE A 17 19.31 -10.43 3.86
CA ILE A 17 20.13 -10.15 5.04
C ILE A 17 19.47 -10.59 6.35
N GLU A 18 20.30 -10.79 7.37
CA GLU A 18 19.86 -11.16 8.72
C GLU A 18 19.09 -10.02 9.41
N ASP A 19 18.09 -10.37 10.22
CA ASP A 19 17.22 -9.44 10.96
C ASP A 19 17.97 -8.34 11.72
N LYS A 20 19.13 -8.65 12.29
CA LYS A 20 19.94 -7.66 13.03
C LYS A 20 20.40 -6.52 12.12
N ARG A 21 20.71 -6.83 10.86
CA ARG A 21 21.14 -5.83 9.87
C ARG A 21 19.95 -5.07 9.32
N VAL A 22 18.79 -5.72 9.13
CA VAL A 22 17.54 -5.07 8.77
C VAL A 22 17.17 -4.02 9.81
N LYS A 23 17.21 -4.38 11.10
CA LYS A 23 16.95 -3.45 12.20
C LYS A 23 17.92 -2.27 12.24
N ALA A 24 19.21 -2.53 11.99
CA ALA A 24 20.20 -1.46 11.94
C ALA A 24 19.94 -0.48 10.79
N ILE A 25 19.54 -0.98 9.62
CA ILE A 25 19.16 -0.14 8.48
C ILE A 25 17.90 0.66 8.80
N TYR A 26 16.87 0.02 9.35
CA TYR A 26 15.64 0.69 9.77
C TYR A 26 15.95 1.82 10.77
N THR A 27 16.70 1.57 11.85
CA THR A 27 17.05 2.61 12.83
C THR A 27 17.87 3.77 12.22
N LEU A 28 18.64 3.52 11.16
CA LEU A 28 19.42 4.57 10.50
C LEU A 28 18.57 5.50 9.62
N PHE A 29 17.41 5.02 9.16
CA PHE A 29 16.51 5.75 8.26
C PHE A 29 15.10 5.85 8.83
N GLU A 30 14.93 5.63 10.14
CA GLU A 30 13.63 5.54 10.80
C GLU A 30 12.88 6.85 10.61
N ASP A 31 13.56 7.98 10.81
CA ASP A 31 12.96 9.29 10.61
C ASP A 31 12.53 9.52 9.15
N GLU A 32 13.28 9.07 8.13
CA GLU A 32 12.88 9.22 6.72
C GLU A 32 11.83 8.20 6.25
N ILE A 33 11.83 6.99 6.82
CA ILE A 33 10.85 5.93 6.54
C ILE A 33 9.50 6.31 7.15
N GLU A 34 9.51 6.79 8.40
CA GLU A 34 8.32 7.23 9.12
C GLU A 34 7.90 8.66 8.71
N GLN A 35 8.76 9.40 7.99
CA GLN A 35 8.42 10.67 7.32
C GLN A 35 7.81 10.51 5.93
N GLU A 36 7.47 9.29 5.49
CA GLU A 36 6.29 9.15 4.62
C GLU A 36 5.07 9.51 5.47
N GLY A 37 4.90 10.83 5.68
CA GLY A 37 3.80 11.41 6.43
C GLY A 37 2.49 10.87 5.89
N ASP A 38 1.53 10.72 6.80
CA ASP A 38 0.20 10.27 6.47
C ASP A 38 -0.38 11.13 5.35
N TRP A 39 -0.31 10.62 4.11
CA TRP A 39 -0.80 11.28 2.91
C TRP A 39 -2.32 11.39 2.94
N TRP A 40 -2.98 10.81 3.95
CA TRP A 40 -4.38 11.01 4.27
C TRP A 40 -4.74 12.49 4.36
N ASP A 41 -3.94 13.29 5.06
CA ASP A 41 -4.18 14.72 5.22
C ASP A 41 -3.93 15.53 3.92
N GLU A 42 -3.21 14.94 2.96
CA GLU A 42 -2.97 15.52 1.64
C GLU A 42 -4.08 15.19 0.62
N LEU A 43 -4.96 14.24 0.93
CA LEU A 43 -6.06 13.89 0.04
C LEU A 43 -7.10 15.03 -0.02
N PRO A 44 -7.75 15.23 -1.19
CA PRO A 44 -8.93 16.08 -1.25
C PRO A 44 -9.98 15.64 -0.22
N VAL A 45 -10.64 16.62 0.41
CA VAL A 45 -11.64 16.38 1.45
C VAL A 45 -12.76 15.47 0.96
N GLU A 46 -13.11 15.56 -0.32
CA GLU A 46 -14.09 14.71 -0.97
C GLU A 46 -13.67 13.24 -0.95
N VAL A 47 -12.40 12.96 -1.22
CA VAL A 47 -11.84 11.60 -1.23
C VAL A 47 -11.79 11.02 0.18
N GLN A 48 -11.35 11.81 1.17
CA GLN A 48 -11.36 11.39 2.58
C GLN A 48 -12.78 10.99 3.01
N LYS A 49 -13.78 11.83 2.67
CA LYS A 49 -15.19 11.58 3.00
C LYS A 49 -15.75 10.33 2.33
N GLU A 50 -15.39 10.08 1.06
CA GLU A 50 -15.80 8.87 0.34
C GLU A 50 -15.22 7.61 0.98
N VAL A 51 -13.95 7.65 1.40
CA VAL A 51 -13.29 6.54 2.09
C VAL A 51 -13.93 6.29 3.46
N ASP A 52 -14.19 7.33 4.26
CA ASP A 52 -14.89 7.21 5.55
C ASP A 52 -16.28 6.60 5.38
N GLN A 53 -17.01 7.03 4.34
CA GLN A 53 -18.31 6.46 4.01
C GLN A 53 -18.18 4.98 3.64
N ALA A 54 -17.20 4.61 2.82
CA ALA A 54 -16.97 3.22 2.42
C ALA A 54 -16.65 2.32 3.62
N LEU A 55 -15.84 2.79 4.57
CA LEU A 55 -15.54 2.10 5.82
C LEU A 55 -16.83 1.90 6.66
N ALA A 56 -17.62 2.95 6.85
CA ALA A 56 -18.88 2.87 7.58
C ALA A 56 -19.92 1.94 6.91
N GLU A 57 -19.90 1.83 5.58
CA GLU A 57 -20.72 0.87 4.84
C GLU A 57 -20.23 -0.57 5.00
N LEU A 58 -18.92 -0.77 5.02
CA LEU A 58 -18.30 -2.08 5.26
C LEU A 58 -18.62 -2.60 6.66
N ASP A 59 -18.52 -1.75 7.69
CA ASP A 59 -18.89 -2.09 9.07
C ASP A 59 -20.38 -2.46 9.21
N LYS A 60 -21.24 -1.86 8.38
CA LYS A 60 -22.67 -2.20 8.29
C LYS A 60 -22.93 -3.45 7.45
N GLY A 61 -21.89 -4.15 7.00
CA GLY A 61 -21.99 -5.37 6.20
C GLY A 61 -22.49 -5.14 4.78
N LYS A 62 -22.41 -3.89 4.26
CA LYS A 62 -22.85 -3.55 2.89
C LYS A 62 -21.78 -3.84 1.83
N GLY A 63 -20.65 -4.44 2.22
CA GLY A 63 -19.63 -4.91 1.30
C GLY A 63 -20.18 -5.94 0.31
N ILE A 64 -19.63 -5.95 -0.90
CA ILE A 64 -20.01 -6.92 -1.93
C ILE A 64 -18.95 -8.03 -1.93
N PRO A 65 -19.33 -9.32 -1.79
CA PRO A 65 -18.38 -10.42 -1.83
C PRO A 65 -17.60 -10.48 -3.15
N HIS A 66 -16.32 -10.84 -3.06
CA HIS A 66 -15.41 -10.93 -4.20
C HIS A 66 -16.00 -11.71 -5.38
N GLU A 67 -16.62 -12.87 -5.15
CA GLU A 67 -17.23 -13.68 -6.21
C GLU A 67 -18.33 -12.94 -6.97
N GLN A 68 -19.12 -12.11 -6.30
CA GLN A 68 -20.20 -11.34 -6.93
C GLN A 68 -19.63 -10.21 -7.80
N VAL A 69 -18.58 -9.54 -7.31
CA VAL A 69 -17.84 -8.52 -8.08
C VAL A 69 -17.24 -9.13 -9.35
N MET A 70 -16.57 -10.28 -9.22
CA MET A 70 -15.96 -10.98 -10.35
C MET A 70 -16.99 -11.45 -11.39
N LYS A 71 -18.16 -11.93 -10.94
CA LYS A 71 -19.28 -12.26 -11.85
C LYS A 71 -19.76 -11.04 -12.63
N LYS A 72 -19.94 -9.89 -11.98
CA LYS A 72 -20.40 -8.64 -12.62
C LYS A 72 -19.45 -8.14 -13.70
N TYR A 73 -18.14 -8.27 -13.47
CA TYR A 73 -17.11 -7.71 -14.34
C TYR A 73 -16.43 -8.75 -15.25
N LYS A 74 -16.92 -10.00 -15.27
CA LYS A 74 -16.40 -11.13 -16.05
C LYS A 74 -16.07 -10.78 -17.52
N LYS A 75 -16.89 -9.94 -18.17
CA LYS A 75 -16.73 -9.55 -19.58
C LYS A 75 -15.44 -8.77 -19.89
N TRP A 76 -14.80 -8.17 -18.89
CA TRP A 76 -13.54 -7.43 -19.05
C TRP A 76 -12.31 -8.25 -18.61
N PHE A 77 -12.54 -9.45 -18.08
CA PHE A 77 -11.47 -10.38 -17.70
C PHE A 77 -11.23 -11.49 -18.74
N THR A 78 -11.99 -11.49 -19.85
CA THR A 78 -11.75 -12.35 -21.00
C THR A 78 -10.57 -11.79 -21.81
N ARG A 79 -9.48 -12.55 -21.83
CA ARG A 79 -8.26 -12.30 -22.60
C ARG A 79 -8.43 -12.75 -24.06
#